data_AF-A0A3M1FP53-F1
#
_entry.id   AF-A0A3M1FP53-F1
#
_cell.length_a   1.000
_cell.length_b   1.000
_cell.length_c   1.000
_cell.angle_alpha   90.00
_cell.angle_beta   90.00
_cell.angle_gamma   90.00
#
_symmetry.space_group_name_H-M   'P 1'
#
loop_
_entity.id
_entity.type
_entity.pdbx_description
1 polymer ?
#
loop_
_entity_poly.entity_id
_entity_poly.type
_entity_poly.pdbx_seq_one_letter_code
_entity_poly.pdbx_strand_id
1 'polypeptide(L)' 'MKKTKSRERFVELAEKRVRRAIKDIRLIGNLSNRSNYSYTDEDVRKIVHTLSTELANMKRRFETRNEPDDIDFKL' A
#
# COMPACT_ATOMS: atom_id res chain seq x y z
N MET A 1 25.77 -1.06 -17.92
CA MET A 1 25.77 -0.71 -16.47
C MET A 1 24.58 0.14 -15.97
N LYS A 2 23.62 0.61 -16.80
CA LYS A 2 22.48 1.44 -16.33
C LYS A 2 21.31 0.65 -15.69
N LYS A 3 21.02 -0.56 -16.17
CA LYS A 3 19.89 -1.39 -15.65
C LYS A 3 20.07 -1.84 -14.21
N THR A 4 21.29 -2.17 -13.80
CA THR A 4 21.61 -2.63 -12.43
C THR A 4 21.34 -1.54 -11.40
N LYS A 5 21.80 -0.31 -11.65
CA LYS A 5 21.57 0.85 -10.75
C LYS A 5 20.08 1.16 -10.53
N SER A 6 19.25 1.05 -11.57
CA SER A 6 17.80 1.25 -11.44
C SER A 6 17.12 0.17 -10.60
N ARG A 7 17.57 -1.09 -10.73
CA ARG A 7 17.05 -2.21 -9.96
C ARG A 7 17.48 -2.14 -8.50
N GLU A 8 18.76 -1.90 -8.23
CA GLU A 8 19.31 -1.73 -6.90
C GLU A 8 18.60 -0.61 -6.14
N ARG A 9 18.45 0.57 -6.77
CA ARG A 9 17.72 1.70 -6.18
C ARG A 9 16.26 1.37 -5.91
N PHE A 10 15.60 0.60 -6.79
CA PHE A 10 14.24 0.15 -6.54
C PHE A 10 14.17 -0.79 -5.32
N VAL A 11 15.07 -1.77 -5.22
CA VAL A 11 15.11 -2.74 -4.11
C VAL A 11 15.33 -2.00 -2.78
N GLU A 12 16.35 -1.14 -2.71
CA GLU A 12 16.67 -0.37 -1.51
C GLU A 12 15.46 0.44 -1.02
N LEU A 13 14.80 1.15 -1.95
CA LEU A 13 13.65 1.96 -1.64
C LEU A 13 12.42 1.12 -1.25
N ALA A 14 12.17 0.02 -1.95
CA ALA A 14 11.04 -0.87 -1.68
C ALA A 14 11.18 -1.48 -0.28
N GLU A 15 12.35 -2.03 0.03
CA GLU A 15 12.65 -2.58 1.34
C GLU A 15 12.46 -1.57 2.47
N LYS A 16 13.03 -0.37 2.32
CA LYS A 16 12.91 0.69 3.33
C LYS A 16 11.46 1.10 3.56
N ARG A 17 10.65 1.20 2.50
CA ARG A 17 9.24 1.61 2.58
C ARG A 17 8.36 0.51 3.16
N VAL A 18 8.55 -0.74 2.74
CA VAL A 18 7.80 -1.89 3.26
C VAL A 18 8.09 -2.10 4.75
N ARG A 19 9.35 -2.00 5.19
CA ARG A 19 9.70 -2.07 6.62
C ARG A 19 8.98 -1.01 7.46
N ARG A 20 8.91 0.23 6.96
CA ARG A 20 8.19 1.33 7.64
C ARG A 20 6.69 1.06 7.70
N ALA A 21 6.08 0.69 6.58
CA ALA A 21 4.66 0.37 6.53
C ALA A 21 4.27 -0.75 7.52
N ILE A 22 5.06 -1.83 7.59
CA ILE A 22 4.83 -2.91 8.56
C ILE A 22 4.92 -2.40 10.01
N LYS A 23 5.90 -1.54 10.31
CA LYS A 23 6.03 -0.95 11.65
C LYS A 23 4.80 -0.11 12.01
N ASP A 24 4.36 0.74 11.08
CA ASP A 24 3.22 1.62 11.31
C ASP A 24 1.91 0.82 11.46
N ILE A 25 1.72 -0.23 10.65
CA ILE A 25 0.58 -1.16 10.79
C ILE A 25 0.58 -1.82 12.18
N ARG A 26 1.73 -2.24 12.70
CA ARG A 26 1.83 -2.80 14.05
C ARG A 26 1.48 -1.78 15.13
N LEU A 27 1.95 -0.53 14.98
CA LEU A 27 1.62 0.55 15.93
C LEU A 27 0.11 0.86 15.91
N ILE A 28 -0.52 0.87 14.74
CA ILE A 28 -1.98 0.97 14.62
C ILE A 28 -2.66 -0.21 15.30
N GLY A 29 -2.14 -1.43 15.12
CA GLY A 29 -2.64 -2.64 15.79
C GLY A 29 -2.61 -2.56 17.31
N ASN A 30 -1.61 -1.89 17.89
CA ASN A 30 -1.52 -1.68 19.35
C ASN A 30 -2.68 -0.83 19.92
N LEU A 31 -3.35 -0.03 19.07
CA LEU A 31 -4.54 0.74 19.48
C LEU A 31 -5.75 -0.15 19.80
N SER A 32 -5.70 -1.43 19.44
CA SER A 32 -6.73 -2.42 19.82
C SER A 32 -6.81 -2.69 21.32
N ASN A 33 -5.84 -2.23 22.11
CA ASN A 33 -5.88 -2.41 23.54
C ASN A 33 -6.93 -1.50 24.20
N ARG A 34 -8.13 -2.06 24.42
CA ARG A 34 -9.25 -1.37 25.09
C ARG A 34 -9.00 -1.01 26.55
N SER A 35 -7.97 -1.56 27.21
CA SER A 35 -7.60 -1.11 28.56
C SER A 35 -6.99 0.30 28.55
N ASN A 36 -6.35 0.68 27.44
CA ASN A 36 -5.61 1.93 27.29
C ASN A 36 -6.38 2.95 26.43
N TYR A 37 -7.31 2.49 25.61
CA TYR A 37 -7.99 3.31 24.60
C TYR A 37 -9.49 3.02 24.55
N SER A 38 -10.28 4.06 24.31
CA SER A 38 -11.70 3.95 23.98
C SER A 38 -11.90 4.24 22.49
N TYR A 39 -12.64 3.36 21.82
CA TYR A 39 -12.95 3.49 20.39
C TYR A 39 -14.21 2.69 20.07
N THR A 40 -14.89 3.10 19.01
CA THR A 40 -16.09 2.45 18.50
C THR A 40 -15.76 1.47 17.39
N ASP A 41 -16.71 0.60 17.06
CA ASP A 41 -16.57 -0.27 15.89
C ASP A 41 -16.61 0.52 14.58
N GLU A 42 -17.17 1.73 14.57
CA GLU A 42 -17.08 2.64 13.44
C GLU A 42 -15.64 3.12 13.21
N ASP A 43 -14.91 3.45 14.27
CA ASP A 43 -13.50 3.85 14.17
C ASP A 43 -12.64 2.72 13.59
N VAL A 44 -12.84 1.49 14.07
CA VAL A 44 -12.15 0.30 13.53
C VAL A 44 -12.47 0.11 12.05
N ARG A 45 -13.76 0.20 11.66
CA ARG A 45 -14.17 0.08 10.26
C ARG A 45 -13.52 1.14 9.37
N LYS A 46 -13.48 2.40 9.81
CA LYS A 46 -12.84 3.49 9.05
C LYS A 46 -11.34 3.25 8.86
N ILE A 47 -10.64 2.82 9.91
CA ILE A 47 -9.20 2.49 9.85
C ILE A 47 -8.95 1.36 8.85
N VAL A 48 -9.65 0.24 9.00
CA VAL A 48 -9.47 -0.94 8.15
C VAL A 48 -9.83 -0.64 6.70
N HIS A 49 -10.95 0.06 6.47
CA HIS A 49 -11.38 0.45 5.12
C HIS A 49 -10.33 1.33 4.43
N THR A 50 -9.84 2.37 5.12
CA THR A 50 -8.85 3.30 4.55
C THR A 50 -7.55 2.58 4.17
N LEU A 51 -7.02 1.74 5.07
CA LEU A 51 -5.80 0.97 4.79
C LEU A 51 -5.99 -0.03 3.65
N SER A 52 -7.14 -0.68 3.58
CA SER A 52 -7.46 -1.66 2.52
C SER A 52 -7.59 -0.99 1.16
N THR A 53 -8.27 0.17 1.10
CA THR A 53 -8.41 0.98 -0.12
C THR A 53 -7.06 1.45 -0.64
N GLU A 54 -6.19 1.96 0.24
CA GLU A 54 -4.84 2.38 -0.17
C GLU A 54 -3.98 1.19 -0.64
N LEU A 55 -4.11 0.03 -0.01
CA LEU A 55 -3.42 -1.19 -0.46
C LEU A 55 -3.90 -1.62 -1.86
N ALA A 56 -5.22 -1.56 -2.11
CA ALA A 56 -5.80 -1.85 -3.42
C ALA A 56 -5.34 -0.84 -4.49
N ASN A 57 -5.29 0.44 -4.17
CA ASN A 57 -4.77 1.49 -5.05
C ASN A 57 -3.30 1.26 -5.40
N MET A 58 -2.48 0.91 -4.41
CA MET A 58 -1.07 0.56 -4.60
C MET A 58 -0.94 -0.65 -5.54
N LYS A 59 -1.68 -1.74 -5.28
CA LYS A 59 -1.70 -2.94 -6.12
C LYS A 59 -2.07 -2.62 -7.57
N ARG A 60 -3.13 -1.83 -7.78
CA ARG A 60 -3.57 -1.40 -9.11
C ARG A 60 -2.45 -0.70 -9.88
N ARG A 61 -1.68 0.19 -9.25
CA ARG A 61 -0.55 0.89 -9.91
C ARG A 61 0.58 -0.03 -10.37
N PHE A 62 0.77 -1.17 -9.72
CA PHE A 62 1.71 -2.20 -10.16
C PHE A 62 1.14 -3.05 -11.31
N GLU A 63 -0.17 -3.21 -11.36
CA GLU A 63 -0.88 -3.99 -12.39
C GLU A 63 -1.11 -3.19 -13.68
N THR A 64 -1.39 -1.88 -13.59
CA THR A 64 -1.67 -0.99 -14.74
C THR A 64 -0.42 -0.62 -15.55
N ARG A 65 0.55 -1.52 -15.70
CA ARG A 65 1.79 -1.29 -16.44
C ARG A 65 1.98 -2.16 -17.68
N ASN A 66 0.94 -2.85 -18.16
CA ASN A 66 1.02 -3.77 -19.30
C ASN A 66 -0.15 -3.73 -20.30
N GLU A 67 -1.02 -2.73 -20.29
CA GLU A 67 -1.93 -2.50 -21.43
C GLU A 67 -1.54 -1.20 -22.12
N PRO A 68 -1.08 -1.24 -23.38
CA PRO A 68 -1.22 -0.09 -24.24
C PRO A 68 -2.72 0.22 -24.28
N ASP A 69 -3.10 1.48 -24.07
CA ASP A 69 -4.40 1.99 -24.49
C ASP A 69 -4.46 1.94 -26.03
N ASP A 70 -4.45 0.74 -26.62
CA ASP A 70 -4.83 0.53 -28.01
C ASP A 70 -6.35 0.43 -28.00
N ILE A 71 -6.98 1.60 -27.79
CA ILE A 71 -8.38 1.78 -28.16
C ILE A 71 -8.39 1.76 -29.70
N ASP A 72 -8.37 0.57 -30.29
CA ASP A 72 -8.72 0.35 -31.70
C ASP A 72 -10.22 0.61 -31.80
N PHE A 73 -10.56 1.90 -31.94
CA PHE A 73 -11.87 2.33 -32.36
C PHE A 73 -12.07 1.90 -33.82
N LYS A 74 -13.01 0.99 -34.06
CA LYS A 74 -13.59 0.73 -35.38
C LYS A 74 -15.12 0.85 -35.30
N LEU A 75 -15.70 1.38 -36.39
CA LEU A 75 -17.10 1.78 -36.58
C LEU A 75 -18.14 0.81 -36.01
#